data_AF-A0A6I1K5F7-F1
#
_entry.id   AF-A0A6I1K5F7-F1
#
_cell.length_a   1.000
_cell.length_b   1.000
_cell.length_c   1.000
_cell.angle_alpha   90.00
_cell.angle_beta   90.00
_cell.angle_gamma   90.00
#
_symmetry.space_group_name_H-M   'P 1'
#
loop_
_entity.id
_entity.type
_entity.pdbx_description
1 polymer ?
#
loop_
_entity_poly.entity_id
_entity_poly.type
_entity_poly.pdbx_seq_one_letter_code
_entity_poly.pdbx_strand_id
1 'polypeptide(L)'
;MKNIVYFDLETQKSADDVGGWGNIRRMGMSIGVTYSTARGGYQIYGERQVNDLIEELRRADLVVGFNIERFDYEVLQGHNEFFDYSQLRTLDLLVDLMKTLPHRLSLDSIATASLGVEKTADGMQALRWFKEGRLVDIAEYCCYDVKVTKLVHEFGQANKQVFYANKFGAKLSVPVKW
;
A
#
# COMPACT_ATOMS: atom_id res chain seq x y z
N MET A 1 22.40 -7.70 -2.18
CA MET A 1 21.29 -6.98 -2.84
C MET A 1 20.55 -6.20 -1.77
N LYS A 2 20.04 -4.99 -2.07
CA LYS A 2 19.21 -4.27 -1.10
C LYS A 2 17.89 -5.01 -0.91
N ASN A 3 17.42 -5.12 0.33
CA ASN A 3 16.10 -5.66 0.67
C ASN A 3 15.04 -4.55 0.59
N ILE A 4 14.43 -4.40 -0.58
CA ILE A 4 13.18 -3.65 -0.74
C ILE A 4 12.01 -4.52 -0.26
N VAL A 5 11.19 -3.95 0.61
CA VAL A 5 9.93 -4.54 1.08
C VAL A 5 8.76 -3.74 0.52
N TYR A 6 7.94 -4.37 -0.31
CA TYR A 6 6.68 -3.79 -0.78
C TYR A 6 5.59 -4.13 0.22
N PHE A 7 4.75 -3.16 0.59
CA PHE A 7 3.84 -3.29 1.73
C PHE A 7 2.49 -2.64 1.46
N ASP A 8 1.44 -3.30 1.96
CA ASP A 8 0.05 -2.84 2.02
C ASP A 8 -0.67 -3.53 3.19
N LEU A 9 -1.72 -2.91 3.73
CA LEU A 9 -2.64 -3.56 4.66
C LEU A 9 -4.11 -3.24 4.39
N GLU A 10 -4.97 -4.13 4.88
CA GLU A 10 -6.40 -3.96 4.92
C GLU A 10 -6.89 -3.77 6.35
N THR A 11 -7.98 -3.02 6.53
CA THR A 11 -8.48 -2.66 7.86
C THR A 11 -9.66 -3.53 8.30
N GLN A 12 -9.94 -3.50 9.61
CA GLN A 12 -11.11 -4.17 10.19
C GLN A 12 -12.36 -3.29 10.16
N LYS A 13 -12.15 -1.98 10.20
CA LYS A 13 -13.19 -0.96 10.33
C LYS A 13 -13.00 0.13 9.28
N SER A 14 -14.11 0.66 8.80
CA SER A 14 -14.13 1.81 7.91
C SER A 14 -13.83 3.11 8.66
N ALA A 15 -13.65 4.21 7.92
CA ALA A 15 -13.58 5.55 8.51
C ALA A 15 -14.86 5.89 9.30
N ASP A 16 -16.03 5.54 8.77
CA ASP A 16 -17.30 5.81 9.43
C ASP A 16 -17.43 5.05 10.76
N ASP A 17 -16.99 3.79 10.81
CA ASP A 17 -17.00 2.96 12.02
C ASP A 17 -16.14 3.54 13.16
N VAL A 18 -15.10 4.32 12.83
CA VAL A 18 -14.20 4.94 13.82
C VAL A 18 -14.49 6.41 14.08
N GLY A 19 -15.52 6.99 13.45
CA GLY A 19 -15.89 8.40 13.60
C GLY A 19 -15.08 9.35 12.71
N GLY A 20 -14.69 8.91 11.52
CA GLY A 20 -14.05 9.69 10.48
C GLY A 20 -12.53 9.47 10.34
N TRP A 21 -11.96 10.03 9.27
CA TRP A 21 -10.55 9.90 8.89
C TRP A 21 -9.55 10.45 9.91
N GLY A 22 -9.98 11.23 10.90
CA GLY A 22 -9.12 11.64 12.02
C GLY A 22 -8.79 10.51 13.00
N ASN A 23 -9.44 9.34 12.86
CA ASN A 23 -9.36 8.22 13.80
C ASN A 23 -8.72 6.95 13.19
N ILE A 24 -7.83 7.09 12.20
CA ILE A 24 -7.24 5.95 11.45
C ILE A 24 -6.64 4.87 12.37
N ARG A 25 -5.95 5.26 13.45
CA ARG A 25 -5.37 4.33 14.43
C ARG A 25 -6.38 3.36 15.06
N ARG A 26 -7.66 3.71 15.07
CA ARG A 26 -8.73 2.88 15.64
C ARG A 26 -9.29 1.87 14.65
N MET A 27 -8.87 1.92 13.38
CA MET A 27 -9.41 1.09 12.30
C MET A 27 -9.03 -0.38 12.44
N GLY A 28 -7.87 -0.67 13.06
CA GLY A 28 -7.35 -2.03 13.20
C GLY A 28 -6.92 -2.65 11.87
N MET A 29 -6.01 -3.62 11.93
CA MET A 29 -5.48 -4.31 10.74
C MET A 29 -6.17 -5.67 10.67
N SER A 30 -6.77 -5.99 9.53
CA SER A 30 -7.31 -7.33 9.28
C SER A 30 -6.21 -8.24 8.73
N ILE A 31 -5.60 -7.84 7.61
CA ILE A 31 -4.47 -8.51 6.96
C ILE A 31 -3.44 -7.46 6.56
N GLY A 32 -2.15 -7.75 6.78
CA GLY A 32 -1.04 -7.03 6.15
C GLY A 32 -0.28 -7.97 5.23
N VAL A 33 0.20 -7.47 4.10
CA VAL A 33 1.00 -8.26 3.15
C VAL A 33 2.30 -7.55 2.84
N THR A 34 3.38 -8.32 2.75
CA THR A 34 4.65 -7.84 2.21
C THR A 34 5.13 -8.69 1.05
N TYR A 35 5.88 -8.09 0.14
CA TYR A 35 6.82 -8.80 -0.74
C TYR A 35 8.24 -8.32 -0.44
N SER A 36 9.11 -9.23 0.00
CA SER A 36 10.52 -8.92 0.24
C SER A 36 11.36 -9.39 -0.95
N THR A 37 12.23 -8.51 -1.44
CA THR A 37 13.21 -8.85 -2.49
C THR A 37 14.33 -9.75 -1.97
N ALA A 38 14.68 -9.70 -0.68
CA ALA A 38 15.63 -10.64 -0.08
C ALA A 38 15.04 -12.05 0.09
N ARG A 39 13.76 -12.16 0.47
CA ARG A 39 13.04 -13.45 0.54
C ARG A 39 12.63 -13.97 -0.83
N GLY A 40 12.38 -13.08 -1.80
CA GLY A 40 11.88 -13.42 -3.13
C GLY A 40 10.40 -13.84 -3.14
N GLY A 41 9.59 -13.37 -2.19
CA GLY A 41 8.21 -13.82 -2.07
C GLY A 41 7.34 -13.04 -1.10
N TYR A 42 6.04 -13.33 -1.16
CA TYR A 42 5.03 -12.74 -0.31
C TYR A 42 5.07 -13.33 1.10
N GLN A 43 4.71 -12.52 2.09
CA GLN A 43 4.35 -12.95 3.43
C GLN A 43 3.04 -12.27 3.82
N ILE A 44 2.12 -13.07 4.38
CA ILE A 44 0.82 -12.61 4.86
C ILE A 44 0.86 -12.61 6.38
N TYR A 45 0.33 -11.54 6.97
CA TYR A 45 0.25 -11.32 8.40
C TYR A 45 -1.20 -11.10 8.80
N GLY A 46 -1.70 -11.94 9.70
CA GLY A 46 -2.94 -11.63 10.41
C GLY A 46 -2.69 -10.61 11.53
N GLU A 47 -3.77 -10.07 12.11
CA GLU A 47 -3.70 -9.12 13.24
C GLU A 47 -2.74 -9.56 14.36
N ARG A 48 -2.76 -10.84 14.75
CA ARG A 48 -1.91 -11.38 15.82
C ARG A 48 -0.40 -11.32 15.51
N GLN A 49 -0.03 -11.13 14.25
CA GLN A 49 1.35 -11.08 13.76
C GLN A 49 1.77 -9.65 13.40
N VAL A 50 1.01 -8.62 13.83
CA VAL A 50 1.30 -7.22 13.51
C VAL A 50 2.70 -6.78 13.95
N ASN A 51 3.20 -7.30 15.08
CA ASN A 51 4.56 -6.99 15.51
C ASN A 51 5.63 -7.65 14.63
N ASP A 52 5.38 -8.85 14.10
CA ASP A 52 6.30 -9.50 13.15
C ASP A 52 6.38 -8.71 11.83
N LEU A 53 5.23 -8.20 11.36
CA LEU A 53 5.16 -7.28 10.22
C LEU A 53 5.97 -6.00 10.49
N ILE A 54 5.77 -5.35 11.63
CA ILE A 54 6.50 -4.13 12.01
C ILE A 54 8.01 -4.39 12.02
N GLU A 55 8.45 -5.53 12.56
CA GLU A 55 9.86 -5.90 12.58
C GLU A 55 10.44 -6.17 11.18
N GLU A 56 9.65 -6.72 10.25
CA GLU A 56 10.08 -6.83 8.86
C GLU A 56 10.27 -5.46 8.20
N LEU A 57 9.32 -4.54 8.40
CA LEU A 57 9.40 -3.17 7.87
C LEU A 57 10.63 -2.44 8.42
N ARG A 58 10.93 -2.58 9.72
CA ARG A 58 12.13 -2.02 10.37
C ARG A 58 13.44 -2.54 9.79
N ARG A 59 13.48 -3.78 9.34
CA ARG A 59 14.68 -4.43 8.79
C ARG A 59 14.85 -4.19 7.28
N ALA A 60 13.88 -3.57 6.62
CA ALA A 60 13.97 -3.27 5.20
C ALA A 60 15.01 -2.18 4.93
N ASP A 61 15.77 -2.31 3.83
CA ASP A 61 16.61 -1.21 3.34
C ASP A 61 15.77 -0.05 2.78
N LEU A 62 14.56 -0.39 2.30
CA LEU A 62 13.53 0.51 1.78
C LEU A 62 12.17 -0.17 1.88
N VAL A 63 11.19 0.49 2.48
CA VAL A 63 9.78 0.13 2.38
C VAL A 63 9.15 0.91 1.23
N VAL A 64 8.42 0.24 0.35
CA VAL A 64 7.67 0.85 -0.77
C VAL A 64 6.20 0.51 -0.61
N GLY A 65 5.34 1.52 -0.70
CA GLY A 65 3.90 1.35 -0.59
C GLY A 65 3.13 2.47 -1.30
N PHE A 66 1.81 2.41 -1.24
CA PHE A 66 0.94 3.43 -1.84
C PHE A 66 0.05 4.07 -0.76
N ASN A 67 0.33 5.32 -0.38
CA ASN A 67 -0.34 6.03 0.72
C ASN A 67 -0.08 5.46 2.12
N ILE A 68 0.97 4.66 2.29
CA ILE A 68 1.35 3.99 3.54
C ILE A 68 1.74 4.96 4.66
N GLU A 69 2.33 6.12 4.35
CA GLU A 69 2.78 7.06 5.38
C GLU A 69 1.61 7.73 6.13
N ARG A 70 0.49 7.93 5.42
CA ARG A 70 -0.68 8.64 5.94
C ARG A 70 -1.81 7.72 6.36
N PHE A 71 -1.67 6.41 6.15
CA PHE A 71 -2.73 5.45 6.39
C PHE A 71 -2.20 4.19 7.09
N ASP A 72 -1.48 3.33 6.38
CA ASP A 72 -1.07 2.02 6.88
C ASP A 72 -0.21 2.13 8.14
N TYR A 73 0.77 3.03 8.15
CA TYR A 73 1.60 3.26 9.33
C TYR A 73 0.82 3.80 10.53
N GLU A 74 -0.20 4.63 10.30
CA GLU A 74 -1.11 5.08 11.36
C GLU A 74 -1.95 3.92 11.90
N VAL A 75 -2.42 3.02 11.04
CA VAL A 75 -3.10 1.79 11.48
C VAL A 75 -2.16 0.91 12.32
N LEU A 76 -0.91 0.71 11.89
CA LEU A 76 0.09 -0.06 12.64
C LEU A 76 0.44 0.60 13.99
N GLN A 77 0.53 1.93 14.05
CA GLN A 77 0.72 2.66 15.32
C GLN A 77 -0.45 2.45 16.29
N GLY A 78 -1.66 2.19 15.78
CA GLY A 78 -2.81 1.80 16.60
C GLY A 78 -2.62 0.46 17.33
N HIS A 79 -1.77 -0.44 16.80
CA HIS A 79 -1.43 -1.72 17.43
C HIS A 79 -0.18 -1.66 18.30
N ASN A 80 0.75 -0.78 17.97
CA ASN A 80 2.01 -0.64 18.67
C ASN A 80 2.40 0.84 18.79
N GLU A 81 2.18 1.43 19.96
CA GLU A 81 2.49 2.84 20.22
C GLU A 81 3.99 3.16 20.14
N PHE A 82 4.86 2.16 20.26
CA PHE A 82 6.31 2.29 20.12
C PHE A 82 6.78 2.15 18.67
N PHE A 83 5.87 2.00 17.71
CA PHE A 83 6.20 1.99 16.29
C PHE A 83 6.44 3.42 15.77
N ASP A 84 7.68 3.88 15.88
CA ASP A 84 8.13 5.11 15.20
C ASP A 84 8.52 4.82 13.75
N TYR A 85 7.58 5.06 12.82
CA TYR A 85 7.83 4.86 11.40
C TYR A 85 8.68 5.98 10.75
N SER A 86 8.98 7.07 11.46
CA SER A 86 9.87 8.13 10.95
C SER A 86 11.31 7.65 10.75
N GLN A 87 11.69 6.56 11.42
CA GLN A 87 12.98 5.89 11.27
C GLN A 87 13.04 4.99 10.03
N LEU A 88 11.89 4.67 9.42
CA LEU A 88 11.84 3.82 8.24
C LEU A 88 12.25 4.61 7.00
N ARG A 89 13.16 4.02 6.22
CA ARG A 89 13.40 4.48 4.86
C ARG A 89 12.20 4.09 4.01
N THR A 90 11.36 5.07 3.68
CA THR A 90 10.09 4.84 2.98
C THR A 90 10.07 5.56 1.64
N LEU A 91 9.53 4.88 0.63
CA LEU A 91 9.06 5.49 -0.61
C LEU A 91 7.55 5.24 -0.70
N ASP A 92 6.77 6.24 -0.30
CA ASP A 92 5.34 6.25 -0.56
C ASP A 92 5.09 6.83 -1.96
N LEU A 93 4.64 5.97 -2.88
CA LEU A 93 4.47 6.32 -4.28
C LEU A 93 3.45 7.46 -4.46
N LEU A 94 2.39 7.50 -3.65
CA LEU A 94 1.40 8.55 -3.75
C LEU A 94 1.97 9.88 -3.26
N VAL A 95 2.64 9.87 -2.11
CA VAL A 95 3.26 11.07 -1.54
C VAL A 95 4.29 11.67 -2.51
N ASP A 96 5.10 10.83 -3.17
CA ASP A 96 6.07 11.31 -4.15
C ASP A 96 5.42 11.95 -5.38
N LEU A 97 4.39 11.31 -5.94
CA LEU A 97 3.64 11.85 -7.09
C LEU A 97 2.95 13.17 -6.76
N MET A 98 2.38 13.29 -5.56
CA MET A 98 1.72 14.50 -5.07
C MET A 98 2.65 15.72 -4.93
N LYS A 99 3.98 15.54 -4.98
CA LYS A 99 4.93 16.67 -5.06
C LYS A 99 4.87 17.40 -6.40
N THR A 100 4.39 16.73 -7.44
CA THR A 100 4.35 17.26 -8.82
C THR A 100 2.93 17.42 -9.36
N LEU A 101 1.97 16.64 -8.84
CA LEU A 101 0.60 16.62 -9.32
C LEU A 101 -0.33 17.40 -8.38
N PRO A 102 -1.27 18.20 -8.91
CA PRO A 102 -2.20 18.99 -8.09
C PRO A 102 -3.38 18.17 -7.55
N HIS A 103 -3.47 16.88 -7.86
CA HIS A 103 -4.56 16.01 -7.47
C HIS A 103 -4.08 14.59 -7.17
N ARG A 104 -4.82 13.91 -6.30
CA ARG A 104 -4.57 12.52 -5.91
C ARG A 104 -4.88 11.59 -7.08
N LEU A 105 -3.99 10.61 -7.30
CA LEU A 105 -4.21 9.48 -8.19
C LEU A 105 -4.52 8.22 -7.37
N SER A 106 -5.24 7.27 -7.96
CA SER A 106 -5.35 5.92 -7.40
C SER A 106 -4.22 5.05 -7.94
N LEU A 107 -3.85 4.01 -7.18
CA LEU A 107 -2.88 3.02 -7.65
C LEU A 107 -3.37 2.38 -8.96
N ASP A 108 -4.66 2.05 -9.03
CA ASP A 108 -5.34 1.50 -10.19
C ASP A 108 -5.21 2.37 -11.45
N SER A 109 -5.38 3.70 -11.33
CA SER A 109 -5.29 4.59 -12.51
C SER A 109 -3.86 4.68 -13.05
N ILE A 110 -2.86 4.59 -12.17
CA ILE A 110 -1.45 4.55 -12.55
C ILE A 110 -1.10 3.20 -13.16
N ALA A 111 -1.53 2.11 -12.54
CA ALA A 111 -1.26 0.75 -12.97
C ALA A 111 -1.87 0.46 -14.34
N THR A 112 -3.15 0.81 -14.53
CA THR A 112 -3.83 0.67 -15.83
C THR A 112 -3.10 1.43 -16.92
N ALA A 113 -2.77 2.70 -16.68
CA ALA A 113 -2.13 3.53 -17.69
C ALA A 113 -0.67 3.13 -17.95
N SER A 114 0.08 2.68 -16.95
CA SER A 114 1.51 2.36 -17.09
C SER A 114 1.75 0.92 -17.55
N LEU A 115 0.96 -0.02 -17.06
CA LEU A 115 1.19 -1.46 -17.21
C LEU A 115 0.12 -2.16 -18.08
N GLY A 116 -1.01 -1.51 -18.36
CA GLY A 116 -2.13 -2.12 -19.09
C GLY A 116 -2.86 -3.21 -18.30
N VAL A 117 -2.73 -3.22 -16.97
CA VAL A 117 -3.45 -4.15 -16.09
C VAL A 117 -4.86 -3.65 -15.84
N GLU A 118 -5.85 -4.56 -15.81
CA GLU A 118 -7.23 -4.23 -15.46
C GLU A 118 -7.47 -4.31 -13.94
N LYS A 119 -8.54 -3.64 -13.49
CA LYS A 119 -8.96 -3.56 -12.08
C LYS A 119 -9.39 -4.93 -11.55
N THR A 120 -8.94 -5.31 -10.35
CA THR A 120 -9.28 -6.63 -9.77
C THR A 120 -10.14 -6.60 -8.51
N ALA A 121 -10.31 -5.48 -7.79
CA ALA A 121 -11.35 -5.32 -6.77
C ALA A 121 -11.35 -3.88 -6.19
N ASP A 122 -12.25 -3.63 -5.23
CA ASP A 122 -12.47 -2.36 -4.54
C ASP A 122 -12.22 -2.59 -3.04
N GLY A 123 -11.41 -1.76 -2.37
CA GLY A 123 -11.13 -1.86 -0.92
C GLY A 123 -12.39 -1.86 -0.02
N MET A 124 -13.52 -1.32 -0.50
CA MET A 124 -14.82 -1.47 0.20
C MET A 124 -15.29 -2.92 0.30
N GLN A 125 -14.78 -3.82 -0.55
CA GLN A 125 -15.04 -5.24 -0.52
C GLN A 125 -14.26 -5.94 0.62
N ALA A 126 -13.03 -5.51 0.92
CA ALA A 126 -12.22 -6.08 2.00
C ALA A 126 -12.89 -5.92 3.37
N LEU A 127 -13.48 -4.76 3.63
CA LEU A 127 -14.28 -4.50 4.84
C LEU A 127 -15.50 -5.42 4.97
N ARG A 128 -16.16 -5.76 3.85
CA ARG A 128 -17.28 -6.72 3.84
C ARG A 128 -16.79 -8.14 4.13
N TRP A 129 -15.72 -8.56 3.46
CA TRP A 129 -15.11 -9.86 3.69
C TRP A 129 -14.65 -10.03 5.14
N PHE A 130 -14.15 -8.97 5.79
CA PHE A 130 -13.77 -9.04 7.19
C PHE A 130 -14.97 -9.35 8.09
N LYS A 131 -16.11 -8.68 7.86
CA LYS A 131 -17.38 -8.96 8.57
C LYS A 131 -17.89 -10.37 8.32
N GLU A 132 -17.59 -10.95 7.16
CA GLU A 132 -17.94 -12.31 6.77
C GLU A 132 -16.91 -13.38 7.22
N GLY A 133 -15.80 -12.98 7.84
CA GLY A 133 -14.71 -13.89 8.23
C GLY A 133 -13.87 -14.43 7.04
N ARG A 134 -14.00 -13.82 5.87
CA ARG A 134 -13.35 -14.21 4.61
C ARG A 134 -11.93 -13.68 4.48
N LEU A 135 -11.06 -14.10 5.39
CA LEU A 135 -9.67 -13.60 5.47
C LEU A 135 -8.81 -13.98 4.28
N VAL A 136 -9.08 -15.12 3.63
CA VAL A 136 -8.34 -15.55 2.43
C VAL A 136 -8.58 -14.59 1.27
N ASP A 137 -9.83 -14.17 1.04
CA ASP A 137 -10.17 -13.21 -0.02
C ASP A 137 -9.50 -11.84 0.23
N ILE A 138 -9.44 -11.39 1.49
CA ILE A 138 -8.71 -10.16 1.86
C ILE A 138 -7.21 -10.32 1.57
N ALA A 139 -6.63 -11.46 1.93
CA ALA A 139 -5.21 -11.71 1.69
C ALA A 139 -4.87 -11.79 0.20
N GLU A 140 -5.72 -12.40 -0.62
CA GLU A 140 -5.56 -12.43 -2.09
C GLU A 140 -5.61 -11.02 -2.69
N TYR A 141 -6.57 -10.20 -2.25
CA TYR A 141 -6.70 -8.82 -2.68
C TYR A 141 -5.47 -7.97 -2.28
N CYS A 142 -5.07 -8.03 -1.00
CA CYS A 142 -3.91 -7.29 -0.51
C CYS A 142 -2.60 -7.76 -1.19
N CYS A 143 -2.46 -9.06 -1.48
CA CYS A 143 -1.35 -9.57 -2.30
C CYS A 143 -1.33 -8.95 -3.71
N TYR A 144 -2.51 -8.73 -4.31
CA TYR A 144 -2.61 -8.05 -5.60
C TYR A 144 -2.18 -6.58 -5.50
N ASP A 145 -2.60 -5.85 -4.47
CA ASP A 145 -2.21 -4.44 -4.30
C ASP A 145 -0.70 -4.29 -4.04
N VAL A 146 -0.08 -5.20 -3.28
CA VAL A 146 1.39 -5.28 -3.14
C VAL A 146 2.06 -5.58 -4.48
N LYS A 147 1.51 -6.53 -5.27
CA LYS A 147 2.02 -6.86 -6.61
C LYS A 147 1.98 -5.64 -7.53
N VAL A 148 0.86 -4.94 -7.58
CA VAL A 148 0.68 -3.76 -8.44
C VAL A 148 1.61 -2.64 -8.01
N THR A 149 1.70 -2.36 -6.70
CA THR A 149 2.65 -1.39 -6.15
C THR A 149 4.07 -1.69 -6.57
N LYS A 150 4.49 -2.96 -6.47
CA LYS A 150 5.81 -3.42 -6.92
C LYS A 150 6.02 -3.17 -8.41
N LEU A 151 5.07 -3.56 -9.26
CA LEU A 151 5.20 -3.41 -10.72
C LEU A 151 5.22 -1.95 -11.15
N VAL A 152 4.42 -1.09 -10.51
CA VAL A 152 4.42 0.36 -10.77
C VAL A 152 5.77 0.97 -10.38
N HIS A 153 6.28 0.63 -9.20
CA HIS A 153 7.59 1.08 -8.75
C HIS A 153 8.71 0.66 -9.72
N GLU A 154 8.77 -0.62 -10.10
CA GLU A 154 9.75 -1.15 -11.04
C GLU A 154 9.65 -0.49 -12.43
N PHE A 155 8.42 -0.25 -12.91
CA PHE A 155 8.19 0.49 -14.14
C PHE A 155 8.73 1.92 -14.06
N GLY A 156 8.44 2.63 -12.98
CA GLY A 156 8.95 3.99 -12.75
C GLY A 156 10.46 4.04 -12.65
N GLN A 157 11.08 3.06 -12.00
CA GLN A 157 12.55 2.94 -11.92
C GLN A 157 13.18 2.73 -13.30
N ALA A 158 12.59 1.86 -14.14
CA ALA A 158 13.11 1.57 -15.47
C ALA A 158 12.88 2.71 -16.47
N ASN A 159 11.73 3.38 -16.41
CA ASN A 159 11.30 4.35 -17.43
C ASN A 159 11.51 5.82 -17.00
N LYS A 160 11.81 6.07 -15.73
CA LYS A 160 11.92 7.42 -15.11
C LYS A 160 10.64 8.26 -15.21
N GLN A 161 9.52 7.60 -15.46
CA GLN A 161 8.17 8.17 -15.48
C GLN A 161 7.13 7.09 -15.22
N VAL A 162 5.94 7.51 -14.78
CA VAL A 162 4.73 6.69 -14.80
C VAL A 162 3.64 7.39 -15.59
N PHE A 163 2.62 6.64 -16.00
CA PHE A 163 1.47 7.16 -16.74
C PHE A 163 0.20 7.13 -15.88
N TYR A 164 -0.73 8.03 -16.17
CA TYR A 164 -2.06 8.07 -15.56
C TYR A 164 -3.08 8.62 -16.55
N ALA A 165 -4.37 8.36 -16.32
CA ALA A 165 -5.45 8.98 -17.09
C ALA A 165 -5.96 10.24 -16.37
N ASN A 166 -6.14 11.34 -17.10
CA ASN A 166 -6.81 12.51 -16.56
C ASN A 166 -8.34 12.32 -16.55
N LYS A 167 -9.07 13.29 -15.97
CA LYS A 167 -10.54 13.27 -15.90
C LYS A 167 -11.25 13.20 -17.26
N PHE A 168 -10.54 13.47 -18.35
CA PHE A 168 -11.05 13.42 -19.73
C PHE A 168 -10.62 12.15 -20.48
N GLY A 169 -9.98 11.19 -19.79
CA GLY A 169 -9.52 9.92 -20.38
C GLY A 169 -8.21 10.03 -21.16
N ALA A 170 -7.57 11.19 -21.21
CA ALA A 170 -6.27 11.33 -21.87
C ALA A 170 -5.17 10.73 -21.00
N LYS A 171 -4.33 9.89 -21.62
CA LYS A 171 -3.13 9.32 -20.99
C LYS A 171 -2.04 10.38 -20.92
N LEU A 172 -1.62 10.72 -19.70
CA LEU A 172 -0.55 11.66 -19.40
C LEU A 172 0.61 10.90 -18.72
N SER A 173 1.78 11.52 -18.68
CA SER A 173 2.92 11.01 -17.92
C SER A 173 3.39 12.00 -16.85
N VAL A 174 4.07 11.46 -15.83
CA VAL A 174 4.68 12.22 -14.75
C VAL A 174 6.08 11.64 -14.49
N PRO A 175 7.14 12.46 -14.49
CA PRO A 175 8.49 11.99 -14.24
C PRO A 175 8.66 11.57 -12.78
N VAL A 176 9.43 10.51 -12.54
CA VAL A 176 9.72 9.98 -11.20
C VAL A 176 11.21 9.72 -11.00
N LYS A 177 11.69 9.79 -9.75
CA LYS A 177 13.10 9.59 -9.37
C LYS A 177 13.29 8.43 -8.40
N TRP A 178 12.52 7.37 -8.61
CA TRP A 178 12.59 6.13 -7.83
C TRP A 178 13.83 5.30 -8.17
#